data_AF-A0A816SGW6-F1
#
_entry.id   AF-A0A816SGW6-F1
#
_cell.length_a   1.000
_cell.length_b   1.000
_cell.length_c   1.000
_cell.angle_alpha   90.00
_cell.angle_beta   90.00
_cell.angle_gamma   90.00
#
_symmetry.space_group_name_H-M   'P 1'
#
loop_
_entity.id
_entity.type
_entity.pdbx_description
1 polymer ?
#
loop_
_entity_poly.entity_id
_entity_poly.type
_entity_poly.pdbx_seq_one_letter_code
_entity_poly.pdbx_strand_id
1 'polypeptide(L)'
;MPCFSHTLQFTVGDGLKECGNAKPALAKVATIAKLSHKLILFAAHLQRENISIPLPVKTRWNSQNHAIFKVLEISQTLLNDLLRNVGRADLVLTAPTTRTQIENSASISLVAPSVLSIYYDLEHEQVNCKHLGSLCRTLIISLHERFGGLLKRCEIFADSNMKIKKRCTSDLYKDDLYLIAPFLDGRLKLKWV
;
A
#
# COMPACT_ATOMS: atom_id res chain seq x y z
N MET A 1 -7.29 19.37 10.57
CA MET A 1 -7.15 17.89 10.60
C MET A 1 -6.20 17.44 9.50
N PRO A 2 -5.31 16.46 9.74
CA PRO A 2 -4.54 15.83 8.68
C PRO A 2 -5.47 15.09 7.73
N CYS A 3 -5.18 15.08 6.42
CA CYS A 3 -5.97 14.32 5.46
C CYS A 3 -5.78 12.82 5.71
N PHE A 4 -6.88 12.07 5.90
CA PHE A 4 -6.85 10.63 6.11
C PHE A 4 -6.14 9.91 4.98
N SER A 5 -6.54 10.18 3.72
CA SER A 5 -5.93 9.55 2.54
C SER A 5 -4.42 9.82 2.46
N HIS A 6 -3.97 11.00 2.89
CA HIS A 6 -2.55 11.34 2.90
C HIS A 6 -1.80 10.63 4.04
N THR A 7 -2.42 10.53 5.22
CA THR A 7 -1.85 9.82 6.37
C THR A 7 -1.74 8.32 6.10
N LEU A 8 -2.77 7.72 5.49
CA LEU A 8 -2.79 6.31 5.12
C LEU A 8 -1.72 6.01 4.06
N GLN A 9 -1.56 6.88 3.05
CA GLN A 9 -0.47 6.76 2.06
C GLN A 9 0.92 6.74 2.71
N PHE A 10 1.15 7.60 3.70
CA PHE A 10 2.42 7.56 4.43
C PHE A 10 2.55 6.33 5.31
N THR A 11 1.45 5.83 5.86
CA THR A 11 1.44 4.61 6.66
C THR A 11 1.91 3.41 5.84
N VAL A 12 1.32 3.22 4.67
CA VAL A 12 1.72 2.14 3.75
C VAL A 12 3.14 2.36 3.22
N GLY A 13 3.46 3.60 2.83
CA GLY A 13 4.78 3.95 2.33
C GLY A 13 5.90 3.71 3.34
N ASP A 14 5.69 4.03 4.62
CA ASP A 14 6.68 3.81 5.67
C ASP A 14 6.81 2.33 6.04
N GLY A 15 5.69 1.60 6.14
CA GLY A 15 5.73 0.15 6.40
C GLY A 15 6.48 -0.62 5.31
N LEU A 16 6.35 -0.21 4.04
CA LEU A 16 7.10 -0.80 2.93
C LEU A 16 8.58 -0.39 2.89
N LYS A 17 8.93 0.83 3.34
CA LYS A 17 10.33 1.26 3.47
C LYS A 17 11.06 0.53 4.59
N GLU A 18 10.37 0.16 5.66
CA GLU A 18 10.97 -0.61 6.75
C GLU A 18 11.00 -2.12 6.42
N CYS A 19 10.16 -2.58 5.50
CA CYS A 19 10.21 -3.96 5.00
C CYS A 19 11.36 -4.17 4.00
N GLY A 20 12.44 -4.83 4.46
CA GLY A 20 13.59 -5.17 3.61
C GLY A 20 13.25 -5.98 2.37
N ASN A 21 12.24 -6.85 2.46
CA ASN A 21 11.86 -7.80 1.39
C ASN A 21 11.03 -7.14 0.27
N ALA A 22 10.34 -6.03 0.54
CA ALA A 22 9.52 -5.33 -0.46
C ALA A 22 10.33 -4.36 -1.33
N LYS A 23 11.49 -3.88 -0.84
CA LYS A 23 12.35 -2.92 -1.57
C LYS A 23 12.82 -3.43 -2.94
N PRO A 24 13.31 -4.69 -3.08
CA PRO A 24 13.74 -5.20 -4.37
C PRO A 24 12.61 -5.28 -5.39
N ALA A 25 11.41 -5.69 -4.97
CA ALA A 25 10.24 -5.77 -5.84
C ALA A 25 9.81 -4.37 -6.34
N LEU A 26 9.74 -3.39 -5.44
CA LEU A 26 9.42 -2.00 -5.79
C LEU A 26 10.49 -1.37 -6.71
N ALA A 27 11.77 -1.70 -6.48
CA ALA A 27 12.87 -1.25 -7.33
C ALA A 27 12.80 -1.87 -8.73
N LYS A 28 12.40 -3.14 -8.86
CA LYS A 28 12.16 -3.79 -10.15
C LYS A 28 11.05 -3.08 -10.93
N VAL A 29 9.90 -2.85 -10.30
CA VAL A 29 8.77 -2.12 -10.93
C VAL A 29 9.19 -0.71 -11.36
N ALA A 30 9.91 0.02 -10.52
CA ALA A 30 10.41 1.35 -10.88
C ALA A 30 11.43 1.32 -12.03
N THR A 31 12.19 0.22 -12.17
CA THR A 31 13.11 0.02 -13.29
C THR A 31 12.37 -0.31 -14.57
N ILE A 32 11.35 -1.18 -14.52
CA ILE A 32 10.46 -1.49 -15.65
C ILE A 32 9.78 -0.20 -16.15
N ALA A 33 9.23 0.62 -15.24
CA ALA A 33 8.66 1.91 -15.60
C ALA A 33 9.70 2.86 -16.22
N LYS A 34 10.96 2.86 -15.76
CA LYS A 34 11.99 3.67 -16.43
C LYS A 34 12.32 3.17 -17.83
N LEU A 35 12.35 1.85 -18.03
CA LEU A 35 12.61 1.24 -19.34
C LEU A 35 11.49 1.57 -20.32
N SER A 36 10.24 1.58 -19.88
CA SER A 36 9.09 1.94 -20.74
C SER A 36 9.10 3.38 -21.25
N HIS A 37 9.77 4.29 -20.54
CA HIS A 37 9.89 5.69 -20.97
C HIS A 37 11.19 5.96 -21.73
N LYS A 38 12.25 5.18 -21.51
CA LYS A 38 13.59 5.43 -22.09
C LYS A 38 13.90 4.61 -23.35
N LEU A 39 13.39 3.39 -23.46
CA LEU A 39 13.71 2.51 -24.58
C LEU A 39 12.62 2.56 -25.62
N ILE A 40 12.98 3.01 -26.82
CA ILE A 40 12.08 3.15 -27.97
C ILE A 40 11.41 1.82 -28.31
N LEU A 41 12.17 0.71 -28.31
CA LEU A 41 11.63 -0.62 -28.62
C LEU A 41 10.60 -1.09 -27.58
N PHE A 42 10.85 -0.80 -26.29
CA PHE A 42 9.95 -1.19 -25.21
C PHE A 42 8.70 -0.31 -25.19
N ALA A 43 8.86 1.01 -25.39
CA ALA A 43 7.77 1.97 -25.51
C ALA A 43 6.86 1.66 -26.72
N ALA A 44 7.44 1.37 -27.88
CA ALA A 44 6.70 1.05 -29.10
C ALA A 44 5.89 -0.23 -28.94
N HIS A 45 6.41 -1.24 -28.25
CA HIS A 45 5.69 -2.49 -28.02
C HIS A 45 4.53 -2.31 -27.03
N LEU A 46 4.74 -1.54 -25.95
CA LEU A 46 3.65 -1.20 -25.02
C LEU A 46 2.56 -0.36 -25.69
N GLN A 47 2.93 0.55 -26.60
CA GLN A 47 1.97 1.36 -27.35
C GLN A 47 1.11 0.53 -28.31
N ARG A 48 1.66 -0.53 -28.92
CA ARG A 48 0.89 -1.48 -29.76
C ARG A 48 -0.19 -2.21 -28.96
N GLU A 49 0.10 -2.50 -27.70
CA GLU A 49 -0.83 -3.14 -26.76
C GLU A 49 -1.73 -2.12 -26.03
N ASN A 50 -1.62 -0.82 -26.36
CA ASN A 50 -2.32 0.29 -25.71
C ASN A 50 -2.08 0.37 -24.19
N ILE A 51 -0.89 -0.03 -23.74
CA ILE A 51 -0.48 -0.03 -22.33
C ILE A 51 0.45 1.15 -22.07
N SER A 52 0.19 1.91 -21.00
CA SER A 52 1.07 2.97 -20.53
C SER A 52 1.38 2.77 -19.06
N ILE A 53 2.67 2.67 -18.73
CA ILE A 53 3.15 2.55 -17.34
C ILE A 53 3.58 3.94 -16.86
N PRO A 54 2.95 4.51 -15.83
CA PRO A 54 3.35 5.80 -15.29
C PRO A 54 4.66 5.69 -14.49
N LEU A 55 5.47 6.74 -14.53
CA LEU A 55 6.69 6.82 -13.72
C LEU A 55 6.34 6.94 -12.23
N PRO A 56 6.80 6.01 -11.37
CA PRO A 56 6.49 6.05 -9.96
C PRO A 56 7.25 7.17 -9.25
N VAL A 57 6.52 8.03 -8.55
CA VAL A 57 7.09 9.07 -7.68
C VAL A 57 7.44 8.46 -6.32
N LYS A 58 8.73 8.46 -5.97
CA LYS A 58 9.26 7.82 -4.74
C LYS A 58 8.59 8.28 -3.44
N THR A 59 8.06 9.50 -3.40
CA THR A 59 7.45 10.11 -2.20
C THR A 59 5.93 9.91 -2.12
N ARG A 60 5.27 9.36 -3.16
CA ARG A 60 3.81 9.21 -3.21
C ARG A 60 3.43 7.75 -3.46
N TRP A 61 2.94 7.08 -2.41
CA TRP A 61 2.53 5.67 -2.49
C TRP A 61 1.53 5.41 -3.62
N ASN A 62 0.52 6.27 -3.80
CA ASN A 62 -0.47 6.09 -4.87
C ASN A 62 0.16 6.01 -6.28
N SER A 63 1.22 6.76 -6.54
CA SER A 63 1.93 6.71 -7.82
C SER A 63 2.74 5.42 -7.97
N GLN A 64 3.34 4.93 -6.88
CA GLN A 64 4.03 3.63 -6.87
C GLN A 64 3.04 2.49 -7.06
N ASN A 65 1.92 2.52 -6.34
CA ASN A 65 0.85 1.55 -6.44
C ASN A 65 0.30 1.52 -7.87
N HIS A 66 -0.05 2.68 -8.45
CA HIS A 66 -0.55 2.75 -9.82
C HIS A 66 0.45 2.19 -10.85
N ALA A 67 1.76 2.41 -10.67
CA ALA A 67 2.78 1.79 -11.51
C ALA A 67 2.84 0.25 -11.34
N ILE A 68 2.72 -0.26 -10.12
CA ILE A 68 2.63 -1.71 -9.84
C ILE A 68 1.41 -2.30 -10.55
N PHE A 69 0.24 -1.67 -10.40
CA PHE A 69 -0.99 -2.10 -11.07
C PHE A 69 -0.83 -2.18 -12.58
N LYS A 70 -0.26 -1.15 -13.20
CA LYS A 70 -0.04 -1.12 -14.64
C LYS A 70 0.96 -2.18 -15.09
N VAL A 71 1.96 -2.50 -14.28
CA VAL A 71 2.87 -3.62 -14.56
C VAL A 71 2.18 -4.99 -14.41
N LEU A 72 1.31 -5.16 -13.42
CA LEU A 72 0.55 -6.39 -13.21
C LEU A 72 -0.60 -6.58 -14.21
N GLU A 73 -1.08 -5.51 -14.84
CA GLU A 73 -2.05 -5.58 -15.94
C GLU A 73 -1.45 -6.11 -17.24
N ILE A 74 -0.12 -6.05 -17.39
CA ILE A 74 0.58 -6.60 -18.55
C ILE A 74 0.64 -8.12 -18.39
N SER A 75 0.31 -8.85 -19.46
CA SER A 75 0.50 -10.30 -19.47
C SER A 75 1.94 -10.64 -19.11
N GLN A 76 2.10 -11.52 -18.12
CA GLN A 76 3.40 -11.90 -17.61
C GLN A 76 4.29 -12.53 -18.69
N THR A 77 3.72 -13.27 -19.63
CA THR A 77 4.45 -13.83 -20.78
C THR A 77 5.00 -12.72 -21.66
N LEU A 78 4.14 -11.79 -22.06
CA LEU A 78 4.49 -10.62 -22.87
C LEU A 78 5.59 -9.77 -22.20
N LEU A 79 5.44 -9.47 -20.91
CA LEU A 79 6.42 -8.67 -20.18
C LEU A 79 7.76 -9.40 -20.06
N ASN A 80 7.74 -10.69 -19.77
CA ASN A 80 8.97 -11.49 -19.63
C ASN A 80 9.69 -11.66 -20.97
N ASP A 81 8.97 -11.82 -22.07
CA ASP A 81 9.55 -11.89 -23.41
C ASP A 81 10.18 -10.56 -23.82
N LEU A 82 9.51 -9.43 -23.53
CA LEU A 82 10.08 -8.10 -23.76
C LEU A 82 11.33 -7.84 -22.92
N LEU A 83 11.31 -8.22 -21.64
CA LEU A 83 12.46 -8.07 -20.76
C LEU A 83 13.64 -8.95 -21.21
N ARG A 84 13.38 -10.17 -21.71
CA ARG A 84 14.39 -11.05 -22.29
C ARG A 84 14.97 -10.47 -23.59
N ASN A 85 14.12 -9.93 -24.47
CA ASN A 85 14.54 -9.30 -25.73
C ASN A 85 15.41 -8.05 -25.51
N VAL A 86 15.22 -7.35 -24.39
CA VAL A 86 16.04 -6.19 -23.98
C VAL A 86 17.29 -6.62 -23.18
N GLY A 87 17.52 -7.92 -22.99
CA GLY A 87 18.65 -8.45 -22.23
C GLY A 87 18.54 -8.25 -20.71
N ARG A 88 17.33 -8.00 -20.20
CA ARG A 88 17.01 -7.73 -18.78
C ARG A 88 16.32 -8.92 -18.12
N ALA A 89 16.96 -10.08 -18.19
CA ALA A 89 16.46 -11.31 -17.54
C ALA A 89 16.38 -11.18 -16.00
N ASP A 90 17.08 -10.21 -15.40
CA ASP A 90 17.04 -9.87 -13.97
C ASP A 90 15.67 -9.37 -13.47
N LEU A 91 14.84 -8.87 -14.40
CA LEU A 91 13.55 -8.23 -14.12
C LEU A 91 12.33 -9.15 -14.36
N VAL A 92 12.54 -10.38 -14.81
CA VAL A 92 11.46 -11.35 -15.11
C VAL A 92 10.62 -11.59 -13.86
N LEU A 93 9.29 -11.47 -14.02
CA LEU A 93 8.32 -11.72 -12.96
C LEU A 93 7.97 -13.21 -12.92
N THR A 94 7.89 -13.78 -11.72
CA THR A 94 7.29 -15.09 -11.41
C THR A 94 5.93 -14.85 -10.70
N ALA A 95 4.89 -15.62 -11.05
CA ALA A 95 3.46 -15.30 -10.83
C ALA A 95 2.97 -15.51 -9.37
N PRO A 96 1.74 -15.13 -8.99
CA PRO A 96 1.03 -13.85 -9.21
C PRO A 96 0.45 -13.28 -7.88
N THR A 97 0.25 -11.98 -7.75
CA THR A 97 -0.78 -11.46 -6.82
C THR A 97 -1.51 -10.26 -7.40
N THR A 98 -2.83 -10.41 -7.36
CA THR A 98 -3.85 -9.74 -8.15
C THR A 98 -4.29 -8.41 -7.54
N ARG A 99 -5.04 -7.68 -8.35
CA ARG A 99 -5.45 -6.30 -8.27
C ARG A 99 -6.25 -5.90 -7.01
N THR A 100 -5.99 -4.70 -6.49
CA THR A 100 -6.91 -3.84 -5.71
C THR A 100 -7.06 -2.43 -6.32
N GLN A 101 -8.18 -2.20 -7.01
CA GLN A 101 -8.56 -0.89 -7.54
C GLN A 101 -9.05 0.08 -6.45
N ILE A 102 -9.03 1.35 -6.85
CA ILE A 102 -9.16 2.64 -6.16
C ILE A 102 -10.63 2.99 -5.85
N GLU A 103 -10.89 3.85 -4.84
CA GLU A 103 -11.66 5.09 -5.06
C GLU A 103 -11.55 6.19 -3.98
N ASN A 104 -11.74 7.42 -4.47
CA ASN A 104 -11.56 8.72 -3.83
C ASN A 104 -12.82 9.16 -3.07
N SER A 105 -12.75 9.15 -1.75
CA SER A 105 -13.18 10.24 -0.85
C SER A 105 -13.17 9.66 0.57
N ALA A 106 -12.18 10.05 1.35
CA ALA A 106 -12.15 9.67 2.74
C ALA A 106 -13.19 10.48 3.50
N SER A 107 -14.39 9.91 3.66
CA SER A 107 -15.31 10.40 4.67
C SER A 107 -14.71 10.12 6.06
N ILE A 108 -14.86 11.07 6.98
CA ILE A 108 -14.44 10.91 8.38
C ILE A 108 -15.07 9.66 9.02
N SER A 109 -16.27 9.27 8.57
CA SER A 109 -16.97 8.04 8.95
C SER A 109 -16.26 6.75 8.55
N LEU A 110 -15.37 6.77 7.56
CA LEU A 110 -14.66 5.58 7.10
C LEU A 110 -13.29 5.41 7.75
N VAL A 111 -12.81 6.42 8.50
CA VAL A 111 -11.46 6.43 9.08
C VAL A 111 -11.27 5.29 10.07
N ALA A 112 -12.12 5.19 11.10
CA ALA A 112 -12.00 4.14 12.10
C ALA A 112 -12.26 2.73 11.54
N PRO A 113 -13.36 2.48 10.78
CA PRO A 113 -13.59 1.17 10.17
C PRO A 113 -12.44 0.71 9.27
N SER A 114 -11.88 1.61 8.45
CA SER A 114 -10.79 1.25 7.53
C SER A 114 -9.49 0.94 8.26
N VAL A 115 -9.13 1.73 9.28
CA VAL A 115 -7.91 1.48 10.06
C VAL A 115 -8.00 0.17 10.83
N LEU A 116 -9.15 -0.13 11.44
CA LEU A 116 -9.39 -1.37 12.16
C LEU A 116 -9.42 -2.59 11.24
N SER A 117 -10.12 -2.51 10.11
CA SER A 117 -10.13 -3.59 9.10
C SER A 117 -8.71 -3.91 8.65
N ILE A 118 -7.93 -2.89 8.26
CA ILE A 118 -6.54 -3.09 7.83
C ILE A 118 -5.70 -3.72 8.96
N TYR A 119 -5.88 -3.29 10.22
CA TYR A 119 -5.16 -3.87 11.35
C TYR A 119 -5.45 -5.37 11.51
N TYR A 120 -6.73 -5.75 11.57
CA TYR A 120 -7.13 -7.15 11.75
C TYR A 120 -6.76 -8.02 10.53
N ASP A 121 -6.90 -7.49 9.32
CA ASP A 121 -6.46 -8.17 8.09
C ASP A 121 -4.95 -8.45 8.14
N LEU A 122 -4.15 -7.47 8.56
CA LEU A 122 -2.69 -7.64 8.67
C LEU A 122 -2.30 -8.61 9.79
N GLU A 123 -3.01 -8.60 10.91
CA GLU A 123 -2.79 -9.55 12.02
C GLU A 123 -3.12 -10.98 11.58
N HIS A 124 -4.25 -11.18 10.90
CA HIS A 124 -4.66 -12.46 10.34
C HIS A 124 -3.66 -12.95 9.27
N GLU A 125 -3.26 -12.10 8.32
CA GLU A 125 -2.28 -12.44 7.28
C GLU A 125 -0.88 -12.68 7.84
N GLN A 126 -0.50 -12.03 8.95
CA GLN A 126 0.77 -12.28 9.61
C GLN A 126 0.88 -13.72 10.13
N VAL A 127 -0.23 -14.30 10.60
CA VAL A 127 -0.29 -15.68 11.08
C VAL A 127 -0.33 -16.67 9.91
N ASN A 128 -1.04 -16.33 8.84
CA ASN A 128 -1.30 -17.27 7.74
C ASN A 128 -0.23 -17.26 6.64
N CYS A 129 0.44 -16.12 6.39
CA CYS A 129 1.40 -15.97 5.30
C CYS A 129 2.85 -15.89 5.80
N LYS A 130 3.56 -17.03 5.78
CA LYS A 130 4.97 -17.15 6.21
C LYS A 130 5.93 -16.13 5.57
N HIS A 131 5.67 -15.72 4.32
CA HIS A 131 6.52 -14.79 3.58
C HIS A 131 6.16 -13.32 3.76
N LEU A 132 4.94 -13.03 4.26
CA LEU A 132 4.44 -11.67 4.45
C LEU A 132 4.49 -11.20 5.90
N GLY A 133 4.76 -12.10 6.86
CA GLY A 133 4.81 -11.74 8.28
C GLY A 133 5.70 -10.53 8.60
N SER A 134 6.85 -10.38 7.93
CA SER A 134 7.71 -9.20 8.11
C SER A 134 7.08 -7.90 7.57
N LEU A 135 6.33 -7.99 6.47
CA LEU A 135 5.63 -6.86 5.87
C LEU A 135 4.41 -6.47 6.71
N CYS A 136 3.61 -7.44 7.14
CA CYS A 136 2.46 -7.21 8.00
C CYS A 136 2.91 -6.52 9.29
N ARG A 137 3.99 -7.02 9.90
CA ARG A 137 4.56 -6.42 11.10
C ARG A 137 5.00 -4.97 10.91
N THR A 138 5.68 -4.64 9.80
CA THR A 138 6.13 -3.25 9.57
C THR A 138 4.96 -2.31 9.25
N LEU A 139 3.91 -2.82 8.60
CA LEU A 139 2.67 -2.06 8.37
C LEU A 139 1.90 -1.83 9.67
N ILE A 140 1.80 -2.83 10.55
CA ILE A 140 1.19 -2.69 11.88
C ILE A 140 1.96 -1.66 12.72
N ILE A 141 3.30 -1.71 12.72
CA ILE A 141 4.12 -0.68 13.41
C ILE A 141 3.78 0.70 12.84
N SER A 142 3.75 0.85 11.52
CA SER A 142 3.43 2.13 10.86
C SER A 142 2.02 2.64 11.21
N LEU A 143 1.03 1.74 11.30
CA LEU A 143 -0.32 2.06 11.76
C LEU A 143 -0.30 2.60 13.19
N HIS A 144 0.40 1.94 14.11
CA HIS A 144 0.56 2.45 15.48
C HIS A 144 1.34 3.78 15.53
N GLU A 145 2.35 3.97 14.70
CA GLU A 145 3.12 5.23 14.65
C GLU A 145 2.26 6.43 14.24
N ARG A 146 1.27 6.23 13.35
CA ARG A 146 0.52 7.31 12.70
C ARG A 146 -0.94 7.45 13.17
N PHE A 147 -1.57 6.36 13.60
CA PHE A 147 -2.94 6.28 14.10
C PHE A 147 -3.01 5.80 15.56
N GLY A 148 -1.90 5.78 16.28
CA GLY A 148 -1.83 5.25 17.65
C GLY A 148 -2.83 5.85 18.63
N GLY A 149 -3.24 7.12 18.45
CA GLY A 149 -4.29 7.73 19.26
C GLY A 149 -5.66 7.08 19.08
N LEU A 150 -6.00 6.67 17.86
CA LEU A 150 -7.24 5.96 17.55
C LEU A 150 -7.19 4.52 18.07
N LEU A 151 -6.11 3.80 17.79
CA LEU A 151 -5.96 2.39 18.20
C LEU A 151 -6.04 2.24 19.72
N LYS A 152 -5.41 3.14 20.48
CA LYS A 152 -5.51 3.15 21.95
C LYS A 152 -6.94 3.38 22.47
N ARG A 153 -7.74 4.18 21.76
CA ARG A 153 -9.15 4.41 22.12
C ARG A 153 -10.01 3.18 21.86
N CYS A 154 -9.64 2.36 20.88
CA CYS A 154 -10.24 1.05 20.62
C CYS A 154 -9.61 -0.07 21.47
N GLU A 155 -8.83 0.26 22.50
CA GLU A 155 -8.14 -0.71 23.37
C GLU A 155 -7.14 -1.63 22.63
N ILE A 156 -6.68 -1.22 21.44
CA ILE A 156 -5.65 -1.93 20.67
C ILE A 156 -4.28 -1.37 21.05
N PHE A 157 -3.54 -2.17 21.80
CA PHE A 157 -2.18 -1.86 22.23
C PHE A 157 -1.16 -2.61 21.40
N ALA A 158 0.00 -1.99 21.23
CA ALA A 158 1.10 -2.62 20.52
C ALA A 158 1.85 -3.61 21.41
N ASP A 159 2.33 -4.69 20.81
CA ASP A 159 3.16 -5.67 21.49
C ASP A 159 4.42 -5.04 22.08
N SER A 160 4.86 -5.54 23.23
CA SER A 160 6.08 -5.10 23.92
C SER A 160 7.35 -5.18 23.05
N ASN A 161 7.34 -6.04 22.03
CA ASN A 161 8.43 -6.25 21.09
C ASN A 161 8.44 -5.26 19.91
N MET A 162 7.44 -4.39 19.78
CA MET A 162 7.34 -3.39 18.71
C MET A 162 7.96 -2.06 19.15
N LYS A 163 9.00 -1.61 18.43
CA LYS A 163 9.59 -0.28 18.62
C LYS A 163 8.80 0.76 17.84
N ILE A 164 7.81 1.38 18.48
CA ILE A 164 6.95 2.40 17.84
C ILE A 164 7.54 3.79 18.05
N LYS A 165 7.83 4.50 16.96
CA LYS A 165 8.18 5.92 17.00
C LYS A 165 6.91 6.76 16.89
N LYS A 166 6.55 7.48 17.94
CA LYS A 166 5.38 8.35 17.92
C LYS A 166 5.56 9.45 16.86
N ARG A 167 4.69 9.48 15.84
CA ARG A 167 4.66 10.55 14.84
C ARG A 167 3.71 11.66 15.26
N CYS A 168 3.92 12.87 14.73
CA CYS A 168 3.04 14.01 15.00
C CYS A 168 1.56 13.73 14.63
N THR A 169 1.28 12.78 13.74
CA THR A 169 -0.10 12.42 13.38
C THR A 169 -0.77 11.50 14.38
N SER A 170 -0.01 10.77 15.23
CA SER A 170 -0.55 9.79 16.17
C SER A 170 -1.65 10.37 17.05
N ASP A 171 -1.42 11.55 17.62
CA ASP A 171 -2.35 12.17 18.56
C ASP A 171 -3.48 12.94 17.86
N LEU A 172 -3.39 13.16 16.54
CA LEU A 172 -4.42 13.86 15.76
C LEU A 172 -5.65 12.99 15.49
N TYR A 173 -5.55 11.67 15.73
CA TYR A 173 -6.63 10.69 15.59
C TYR A 173 -7.20 10.20 16.93
N LYS A 174 -6.85 10.84 18.06
CA LYS A 174 -7.37 10.48 19.40
C LYS A 174 -8.79 10.98 19.70
N ASP A 175 -9.33 11.80 18.81
CA ASP A 175 -10.60 12.47 18.97
C ASP A 175 -11.75 11.47 18.83
N ASP A 176 -12.72 11.52 19.74
CA ASP A 176 -13.89 10.64 19.73
C ASP A 176 -14.75 10.86 18.48
N LEU A 177 -14.59 12.00 17.80
CA LEU A 177 -15.21 12.26 16.50
C LEU A 177 -14.95 11.13 15.48
N TYR A 178 -13.76 10.52 15.46
CA TYR A 178 -13.47 9.42 14.52
C TYR A 178 -14.19 8.12 14.87
N LEU A 179 -14.59 7.94 16.13
CA LEU A 179 -15.42 6.82 16.59
C LEU A 179 -16.90 7.14 16.48
N ILE A 180 -17.30 8.41 16.59
CA ILE A 180 -18.71 8.80 16.54
C ILE A 180 -19.18 8.96 15.09
N ALA A 181 -18.35 9.53 14.22
CA ALA A 181 -18.69 9.80 12.82
C ALA A 181 -19.19 8.57 12.03
N PRO A 182 -18.65 7.36 12.20
CA PRO A 182 -19.16 6.19 11.49
C PRO A 182 -20.60 5.82 11.89
N PHE A 183 -21.04 6.09 13.12
CA PHE A 183 -22.44 5.89 13.54
C PHE A 183 -23.41 6.88 12.88
N LEU A 184 -22.91 8.06 12.51
CA LEU A 184 -23.68 9.09 11.81
C LEU A 184 -23.75 8.83 10.31
N ASP A 185 -23.03 7.82 9.80
CA ASP A 185 -23.08 7.42 8.41
C ASP A 185 -24.12 6.31 8.21
N GLY A 186 -25.23 6.66 7.56
CA GLY A 186 -26.31 5.74 7.23
C GLY A 186 -25.88 4.54 6.37
N ARG A 187 -24.69 4.58 5.75
CA ARG A 187 -24.10 3.46 5.00
C ARG A 187 -23.49 2.40 5.93
N LEU A 188 -22.90 2.82 7.04
CA LEU A 188 -22.22 1.95 8.01
C LEU A 188 -23.17 1.44 9.10
N LYS A 189 -24.23 2.20 9.40
CA LYS A 189 -25.22 1.87 10.44
C LYS A 189 -24.50 1.55 11.78
N LEU A 190 -24.99 0.57 12.54
CA LEU A 190 -24.36 0.09 13.78
C LEU A 190 -23.35 -1.06 13.57
N LYS A 191 -22.93 -1.35 12.34
CA LYS A 191 -22.23 -2.61 12.00
C LYS A 191 -20.70 -2.52 11.97
N TRP A 192 -20.12 -1.41 12.39
CA TRP A 192 -18.68 -1.16 12.22
C TRP A 192 -17.87 -1.33 13.52
N VAL A 193 -18.56 -1.58 14.64
CA VAL A 193 -17.98 -1.98 15.93
C VAL A 193 -18.17 -3.48 16.10
#